data_AF-A0A535XS09-F1
#
_entry.id   AF-A0A535XS09-F1
#
_cell.length_a   1.000
_cell.length_b   1.000
_cell.length_c   1.000
_cell.angle_alpha   90.00
_cell.angle_beta   90.00
_cell.angle_gamma   90.00
#
_symmetry.space_group_name_H-M   'P 1'
#
loop_
_entity.id
_entity.type
_entity.pdbx_description
1 polymer ?
#
loop_
_entity_poly.entity_id
_entity_poly.type
_entity_poly.pdbx_seq_one_letter_code
_entity_poly.pdbx_strand_id
1 'polypeptide(L)'
;MTKRLVVVLSLVLVGASCVPAETSAYRRTPGPTSGAAAGSVAPGGIQREPTDLPILPGEDAVVSAFARAGMPVRMIGASKFEGTLGSVRPARVFTAATTWGAGGADVLFLDEPIGDVRVCTTPSTIPRWTINTIFVSGRQVDRSEGGQLVFFSVGQGYFVQAWDEKTSDALRQGLGLDAPPC
;
A
#
# COMPACT_ATOMS: atom_id res chain seq x y z
N MET A 1 9.97 -49.56 29.74
CA MET A 1 10.53 -49.83 28.40
C MET A 1 10.52 -48.51 27.64
N THR A 2 11.38 -47.52 27.91
CA THR A 2 12.81 -47.35 27.60
C THR A 2 13.14 -47.10 26.11
N LYS A 3 13.21 -45.80 25.74
CA LYS A 3 14.07 -45.14 24.73
C LYS A 3 13.83 -45.52 23.23
N ARG A 4 13.94 -44.62 22.25
CA ARG A 4 15.10 -43.77 21.93
C ARG A 4 14.72 -42.54 21.08
N LEU A 5 15.25 -41.38 21.47
CA LEU A 5 15.45 -40.19 20.66
C LEU A 5 16.59 -40.48 19.65
N VAL A 6 16.45 -40.07 18.39
CA VAL A 6 17.55 -40.05 17.42
C VAL A 6 17.81 -38.59 17.05
N VAL A 7 18.95 -38.09 17.54
CA VAL A 7 19.55 -36.81 17.16
C VAL A 7 20.52 -37.11 16.01
N VAL A 8 20.30 -36.49 14.84
CA VAL A 8 21.27 -36.54 13.73
C VAL A 8 22.04 -35.24 13.70
N LEU A 9 23.30 -35.34 14.11
CA LEU A 9 24.33 -34.31 14.08
C LEU A 9 25.13 -34.49 12.79
N SER A 10 25.14 -33.50 11.89
CA SER A 10 25.92 -33.57 10.65
C SER A 10 26.84 -32.36 10.51
N LEU A 11 28.10 -32.64 10.82
CA LEU A 11 29.39 -32.06 10.43
C LEU A 11 29.45 -30.75 9.63
N VAL A 12 30.23 -29.82 10.20
CA VAL A 12 30.87 -28.66 9.56
C VAL A 12 32.10 -29.12 8.76
N LEU A 13 32.24 -28.65 7.51
CA LEU A 13 33.46 -28.79 6.71
C LEU A 13 34.05 -27.41 6.42
N VAL A 14 35.23 -27.17 7.00
CA VAL A 14 36.09 -26.00 6.83
C VAL A 14 36.89 -26.17 5.54
N GLY A 15 36.68 -25.30 4.56
CA GLY A 15 37.50 -25.20 3.36
C GLY A 15 38.40 -23.97 3.43
N ALA A 16 39.69 -24.18 3.70
CA ALA A 16 40.73 -23.17 3.60
C ALA A 16 41.19 -23.02 2.14
N SER A 17 41.35 -21.79 1.65
CA SER A 17 42.10 -21.51 0.41
C SER A 17 42.70 -20.11 0.46
N CYS A 18 43.92 -20.04 -0.07
CA CYS A 18 44.95 -19.07 0.25
C CYS A 18 44.77 -17.67 -0.39
N VAL A 19 45.32 -16.69 0.31
CA VAL A 19 45.45 -15.27 -0.05
C VAL A 19 46.70 -15.07 -0.94
N PRO A 20 46.67 -14.07 -1.85
CA PRO A 20 47.82 -13.20 -2.02
C PRO A 20 47.46 -11.73 -1.73
N ALA A 21 48.24 -11.13 -0.83
CA ALA A 21 48.49 -9.70 -0.74
C ALA A 21 49.38 -9.31 -1.95
N GLU A 22 49.50 -8.09 -2.47
CA GLU A 22 49.50 -6.77 -1.85
C GLU A 22 49.64 -5.76 -3.02
N THR A 23 48.95 -4.62 -2.98
CA THR A 23 49.61 -3.34 -3.31
C THR A 23 48.78 -2.19 -2.76
N SER A 24 49.33 -1.63 -1.69
CA SER A 24 48.85 -0.45 -0.99
C SER A 24 49.42 0.80 -1.68
N ALA A 25 48.57 1.75 -2.02
CA ALA A 25 48.97 3.16 -2.15
C ALA A 25 47.79 4.05 -1.77
N TYR A 26 47.75 4.34 -0.47
CA TYR A 26 46.86 5.29 0.17
C TYR A 26 47.38 6.71 0.00
N ARG A 27 46.57 7.63 -0.53
CA ARG A 27 46.62 9.05 -0.13
C ARG A 27 45.21 9.62 -0.04
N ARG A 28 44.78 9.88 1.20
CA ARG A 28 43.62 10.70 1.58
C ARG A 28 43.75 12.14 1.08
N THR A 29 42.63 12.77 0.72
CA THR A 29 41.94 13.78 1.56
C THR A 29 40.46 13.98 1.14
N PRO A 30 39.58 14.48 2.05
CA PRO A 30 38.12 14.31 2.00
C PRO A 30 37.35 15.53 1.44
N GLY A 31 36.12 15.30 0.99
CA GLY A 31 35.13 16.34 0.73
C GLY A 31 33.71 15.77 0.54
N PRO A 32 32.68 16.28 1.25
CA PRO A 32 31.30 15.77 1.23
C PRO A 32 30.61 16.22 -0.06
N THR A 33 29.53 15.63 -0.56
CA THR A 33 28.23 15.46 0.11
C THR A 33 27.39 14.61 -0.83
N SER A 34 26.76 13.56 -0.31
CA SER A 34 25.73 12.83 -1.02
C SER A 34 24.58 13.81 -1.30
N GLY A 35 24.40 14.18 -2.56
CA GLY A 35 23.25 14.93 -3.03
C GLY A 35 22.02 14.05 -2.90
N ALA A 36 21.43 14.02 -1.70
CA ALA A 36 20.05 13.62 -1.55
C ALA A 36 19.23 14.53 -2.47
N ALA A 37 18.58 13.94 -3.47
CA ALA A 37 17.57 14.62 -4.24
C ALA A 37 16.47 15.06 -3.25
N ALA A 38 16.54 16.32 -2.82
CA ALA A 38 15.51 16.98 -2.08
C ALA A 38 14.29 17.09 -3.00
N GLY A 39 13.43 16.06 -2.97
CA GLY A 39 12.06 16.20 -3.43
C GLY A 39 11.46 17.35 -2.63
N SER A 40 11.18 18.45 -3.33
CA SER A 40 10.60 19.66 -2.76
C SER A 40 9.29 19.32 -2.05
N VAL A 41 9.34 19.15 -0.72
CA VAL A 41 8.15 19.09 0.13
C VAL A 41 7.51 20.47 0.04
N ALA A 42 6.40 20.56 -0.68
CA ALA A 42 5.64 21.79 -0.79
C ALA A 42 5.30 22.35 0.61
N PRO A 43 5.31 23.68 0.80
CA PRO A 43 5.14 24.31 2.10
C PRO A 43 3.73 23.98 2.62
N GLY A 44 3.64 23.28 3.75
CA GLY A 44 2.37 22.96 4.41
C GLY A 44 2.23 21.56 5.03
N GLY A 45 3.15 20.63 4.77
CA GLY A 45 3.06 19.26 5.30
C GLY A 45 1.80 18.50 4.84
N ILE A 46 1.54 17.33 5.42
CA ILE A 46 0.29 16.57 5.22
C ILE A 46 -0.64 16.92 6.39
N GLN A 47 -1.81 17.47 6.10
CA GLN A 47 -2.87 17.71 7.08
C GLN A 47 -3.48 16.38 7.54
N ARG A 48 -3.88 16.27 8.81
CA ARG A 48 -4.60 15.10 9.33
C ARG A 48 -5.97 15.50 9.85
N GLU A 49 -6.97 14.67 9.58
CA GLU A 49 -8.35 14.90 10.03
C GLU A 49 -8.97 13.63 10.66
N PRO A 50 -9.29 13.64 11.96
CA PRO A 50 -9.01 14.70 12.93
C PRO A 50 -7.51 14.92 13.16
N THR A 51 -7.15 16.03 13.81
CA THR A 51 -5.74 16.40 14.05
C THR A 51 -4.97 15.34 14.85
N ASP A 52 -5.66 14.61 15.73
CA ASP A 52 -5.11 13.54 16.56
C ASP A 52 -5.21 12.14 15.92
N LEU A 53 -5.55 12.06 14.63
CA LEU A 53 -5.70 10.79 13.92
C LEU A 53 -4.41 9.95 14.00
N PRO A 54 -4.44 8.75 14.62
CA PRO A 54 -3.26 7.91 14.76
C PRO A 54 -2.61 7.58 13.42
N ILE A 55 -1.30 7.45 13.40
CA ILE A 55 -0.55 7.02 12.21
C ILE A 55 -0.54 5.50 12.19
N LEU A 56 -1.09 4.91 11.13
CA LEU A 56 -1.07 3.47 10.92
C LEU A 56 0.24 3.01 10.26
N PRO A 57 0.72 1.79 10.56
CA PRO A 57 1.73 1.13 9.75
C PRO A 57 1.29 1.06 8.27
N GLY A 58 2.18 1.40 7.35
CA GLY A 58 1.91 1.37 5.90
C GLY A 58 1.37 2.68 5.31
N GLU A 59 1.00 3.68 6.12
CA GLU A 59 0.60 5.01 5.58
C GLU A 59 1.71 5.64 4.74
N ASP A 60 2.97 5.44 5.14
CA ASP A 60 4.16 5.94 4.46
C ASP A 60 4.34 5.33 3.06
N ALA A 61 4.01 4.05 2.90
CA ALA A 61 4.03 3.38 1.61
C ALA A 61 2.98 3.96 0.66
N VAL A 62 1.77 4.25 1.17
CA VAL A 62 0.70 4.90 0.41
C VAL A 62 1.13 6.31 -0.01
N VAL A 63 1.63 7.12 0.92
CA VAL A 63 2.15 8.48 0.64
C VAL A 63 3.26 8.43 -0.41
N SER A 64 4.16 7.45 -0.31
CA SER A 64 5.26 7.27 -1.26
C SER A 64 4.77 6.87 -2.66
N ALA A 65 3.74 6.03 -2.76
CA ALA A 65 3.11 5.66 -4.03
C ALA A 65 2.53 6.90 -4.75
N PHE A 66 1.76 7.70 -4.01
CA PHE A 66 1.24 8.99 -4.49
C PHE A 66 2.35 9.95 -4.92
N ALA A 67 3.40 10.10 -4.11
CA ALA A 67 4.52 11.01 -4.41
C ALA A 67 5.29 10.59 -5.69
N ARG A 68 5.55 9.28 -5.88
CA ARG A 68 6.21 8.76 -7.10
C ARG A 68 5.42 9.04 -8.37
N ALA A 69 4.09 9.09 -8.28
CA ALA A 69 3.20 9.43 -9.39
C ALA A 69 3.03 10.95 -9.61
N GLY A 70 3.78 11.79 -8.88
CA GLY A 70 3.64 13.25 -8.96
C GLY A 70 2.32 13.77 -8.38
N MET A 71 1.73 13.05 -7.44
CA MET A 71 0.46 13.37 -6.80
C MET A 71 0.63 13.47 -5.28
N PRO A 72 1.39 14.45 -4.76
CA PRO A 72 1.67 14.52 -3.33
C PRO A 72 0.38 14.58 -2.50
N VAL A 73 0.27 13.68 -1.54
CA VAL A 73 -0.80 13.68 -0.54
C VAL A 73 -0.80 15.00 0.21
N ARG A 74 -1.99 15.58 0.42
CA ARG A 74 -2.17 16.79 1.25
C ARG A 74 -2.94 16.54 2.51
N MET A 75 -3.83 15.57 2.51
CA MET A 75 -4.60 15.24 3.70
C MET A 75 -4.75 13.73 3.85
N ILE A 76 -4.62 13.28 5.09
CA ILE A 76 -4.95 11.92 5.56
C ILE A 76 -6.09 12.05 6.56
N GLY A 77 -7.23 11.46 6.24
CA GLY A 77 -8.42 11.51 7.09
C GLY A 77 -8.83 10.14 7.64
N ALA A 78 -9.71 10.14 8.64
CA ALA A 78 -10.49 8.97 9.00
C ALA A 78 -11.38 8.55 7.81
N SER A 79 -11.46 7.25 7.54
CA SER A 79 -12.32 6.73 6.48
C SER A 79 -13.58 6.10 7.07
N LYS A 80 -14.71 6.27 6.39
CA LYS A 80 -15.97 5.60 6.75
C LYS A 80 -16.08 4.16 6.19
N PHE A 81 -15.08 3.70 5.43
CA PHE A 81 -15.09 2.42 4.73
C PHE A 81 -14.44 1.28 5.53
N GLU A 82 -14.24 1.45 6.84
CA GLU A 82 -13.62 0.46 7.73
C GLU A 82 -14.31 -0.90 7.71
N GLY A 83 -15.62 -0.96 7.42
CA GLY A 83 -16.42 -2.18 7.40
C GLY A 83 -16.62 -2.82 6.03
N THR A 84 -16.08 -2.24 4.95
CA THR A 84 -16.40 -2.62 3.56
C THR A 84 -16.07 -4.07 3.20
N LEU A 85 -15.13 -4.69 3.90
CA LEU A 85 -14.75 -6.10 3.68
C LEU A 85 -15.46 -7.07 4.65
N GLY A 86 -16.57 -6.64 5.26
CA GLY A 86 -17.41 -7.46 6.14
C GLY A 86 -16.87 -7.66 7.56
N SER A 87 -15.77 -6.98 7.89
CA SER A 87 -15.19 -6.86 9.23
C SER A 87 -14.51 -5.51 9.36
N VAL A 88 -14.45 -4.95 10.57
CA VAL A 88 -13.81 -3.66 10.81
C VAL A 88 -12.29 -3.80 10.63
N ARG A 89 -11.72 -2.97 9.76
CA ARG A 89 -10.28 -2.84 9.50
C ARG A 89 -9.85 -1.39 9.63
N PRO A 90 -8.60 -1.12 10.05
CA PRO A 90 -8.06 0.22 10.02
C PRO A 90 -8.15 0.78 8.59
N ALA A 91 -8.69 1.98 8.44
CA ALA A 91 -8.80 2.63 7.15
C ALA A 91 -8.45 4.12 7.22
N ARG A 92 -7.97 4.64 6.10
CA ARG A 92 -7.65 6.06 5.92
C ARG A 92 -8.12 6.53 4.56
N VAL A 93 -8.54 7.77 4.51
CA VAL A 93 -8.76 8.48 3.24
C VAL A 93 -7.51 9.30 2.94
N PHE A 94 -6.98 9.17 1.73
CA PHE A 94 -5.84 9.94 1.23
C PHE A 94 -6.32 10.85 0.11
N THR A 95 -6.05 12.15 0.22
CA THR A 95 -6.39 13.10 -0.85
C THR A 95 -5.14 13.78 -1.39
N ALA A 96 -5.00 13.78 -2.71
CA ALA A 96 -3.91 14.43 -3.40
C ALA A 96 -4.24 15.90 -3.68
N ALA A 97 -3.24 16.78 -3.64
CA ALA A 97 -3.41 18.12 -4.22
C ALA A 97 -3.45 17.99 -5.74
N THR A 98 -4.62 18.16 -6.32
CA THR A 98 -4.70 18.85 -7.59
C THR A 98 -5.45 20.15 -7.38
N THR A 99 -5.14 21.16 -8.21
CA THR A 99 -5.77 22.49 -8.17
C THR A 99 -7.29 22.46 -8.45
N TRP A 100 -7.90 21.27 -8.52
CA TRP A 100 -9.31 21.05 -8.82
C TRP A 100 -9.94 19.85 -8.08
N GLY A 101 -9.39 19.45 -6.92
CA GLY A 101 -10.07 18.49 -6.02
C GLY A 101 -10.26 17.07 -6.57
N ALA A 102 -9.56 16.68 -7.63
CA ALA A 102 -9.59 15.34 -8.19
C ALA A 102 -8.32 14.58 -7.81
N GLY A 103 -8.47 13.47 -7.10
CA GLY A 103 -7.35 12.66 -6.63
C GLY A 103 -7.54 12.17 -5.21
N GLY A 104 -7.81 10.88 -5.04
CA GLY A 104 -7.85 10.30 -3.71
C GLY A 104 -8.36 8.87 -3.68
N ALA A 105 -8.19 8.25 -2.52
CA ALA A 105 -8.62 6.90 -2.28
C ALA A 105 -8.94 6.68 -0.80
N ASP A 106 -9.90 5.82 -0.57
CA ASP A 106 -10.03 5.11 0.70
C ASP A 106 -9.12 3.88 0.65
N VAL A 107 -8.32 3.68 1.71
CA VAL A 107 -7.36 2.58 1.83
C VAL A 107 -7.61 1.87 3.14
N LEU A 108 -7.90 0.58 3.07
CA LEU A 108 -7.98 -0.34 4.20
C LEU A 108 -6.61 -1.02 4.34
N PHE A 109 -6.11 -1.07 5.57
CA PHE A 109 -4.85 -1.73 5.92
C PHE A 109 -5.15 -3.15 6.41
N LEU A 110 -4.46 -4.12 5.83
CA LEU A 110 -4.70 -5.55 6.03
C LEU A 110 -3.50 -6.19 6.75
N ASP A 111 -3.64 -6.46 8.04
CA ASP A 111 -2.59 -7.15 8.81
C ASP A 111 -2.38 -8.60 8.36
N GLU A 112 -3.43 -9.21 7.83
CA GLU A 112 -3.44 -10.58 7.32
C GLU A 112 -4.13 -10.63 5.93
N PRO A 113 -3.78 -11.60 5.07
CA PRO A 113 -4.50 -11.84 3.82
C PRO A 113 -5.99 -12.08 4.08
N ILE A 114 -6.86 -11.31 3.44
CA ILE A 114 -8.31 -11.35 3.68
C ILE A 114 -9.07 -12.44 2.89
N GLY A 115 -8.33 -13.33 2.22
CA GLY A 115 -8.87 -14.35 1.33
C GLY A 115 -9.14 -13.85 -0.09
N ASP A 116 -9.97 -14.58 -0.82
CA ASP A 116 -10.36 -14.22 -2.19
C ASP A 116 -11.32 -13.02 -2.19
N VAL A 117 -10.88 -11.88 -2.72
CA VAL A 117 -11.67 -10.65 -2.83
C VAL A 117 -12.08 -10.46 -4.29
N ARG A 118 -13.39 -10.37 -4.51
CA ARG A 118 -13.98 -10.08 -5.82
C ARG A 118 -14.82 -8.82 -5.75
N VAL A 119 -14.77 -8.01 -6.80
CA VAL A 119 -15.63 -6.83 -6.93
C VAL A 119 -16.29 -6.85 -8.30
N CYS A 120 -17.61 -6.98 -8.28
CA CYS A 120 -18.42 -6.97 -9.49
C CYS A 120 -19.09 -5.62 -9.64
N THR A 121 -18.87 -4.97 -10.78
CA THR A 121 -19.49 -3.69 -11.14
C THR A 121 -20.52 -3.92 -12.23
N THR A 122 -21.75 -3.47 -12.03
CA THR A 122 -22.82 -3.52 -13.01
C THR A 122 -23.47 -2.16 -13.20
N PRO A 123 -24.09 -1.87 -14.37
CA PRO A 123 -24.91 -0.67 -14.54
C PRO A 123 -26.09 -0.64 -13.56
N SER A 124 -26.39 0.54 -13.02
CA SER A 124 -27.61 0.80 -12.25
C SER A 124 -28.81 1.09 -13.17
N THR A 125 -30.03 1.09 -12.61
CA THR A 125 -31.23 1.65 -13.23
C THR A 125 -31.19 3.18 -13.34
N ILE A 126 -30.40 3.86 -12.50
CA ILE A 126 -30.15 5.30 -12.59
C ILE A 126 -29.08 5.55 -13.65
N PRO A 127 -29.34 6.40 -14.67
CA PRO A 127 -28.36 6.66 -15.72
C PRO A 127 -27.00 7.13 -15.17
N ARG A 128 -25.92 6.54 -15.70
CA ARG A 128 -24.52 6.81 -15.31
C ARG A 128 -24.14 6.40 -13.88
N TRP A 129 -25.01 5.69 -13.16
CA TRP A 129 -24.66 5.09 -11.87
C TRP A 129 -24.24 3.64 -12.06
N THR A 130 -23.42 3.17 -11.14
CA THR A 130 -22.96 1.78 -11.08
C THR A 130 -23.29 1.18 -9.73
N ILE A 131 -23.61 -0.12 -9.73
CA ILE A 131 -23.68 -0.94 -8.53
C ILE A 131 -22.35 -1.67 -8.41
N ASN A 132 -21.70 -1.53 -7.27
CA ASN A 132 -20.51 -2.30 -6.91
C ASN A 132 -20.91 -3.32 -5.84
N THR A 133 -20.57 -4.58 -6.05
CA THR A 133 -20.82 -5.66 -5.09
C THR A 133 -19.51 -6.34 -4.75
N ILE A 134 -19.18 -6.38 -3.46
CA ILE A 134 -17.92 -6.91 -2.96
C ILE A 134 -18.19 -8.27 -2.32
N PHE A 135 -17.39 -9.25 -2.72
CA PHE A 135 -17.39 -10.59 -2.16
C PHE A 135 -16.06 -10.89 -1.50
N VAL A 136 -16.11 -11.54 -0.34
CA VAL A 136 -14.93 -12.06 0.36
C VAL A 136 -15.16 -13.54 0.61
N SER A 137 -14.27 -14.39 0.08
CA SER A 137 -14.39 -15.85 0.15
C SER A 137 -15.77 -16.36 -0.31
N GLY A 138 -16.28 -15.80 -1.41
CA GLY A 138 -17.58 -16.17 -1.99
C GLY A 138 -18.82 -15.59 -1.30
N ARG A 139 -18.69 -14.91 -0.16
CA ARG A 139 -19.80 -14.25 0.54
C ARG A 139 -19.88 -12.78 0.16
N GLN A 140 -21.07 -12.30 -0.22
CA GLN A 140 -21.30 -10.86 -0.40
C GLN A 140 -21.17 -10.15 0.96
N VAL A 141 -20.30 -9.15 1.04
CA VAL A 141 -20.05 -8.37 2.27
C VAL A 141 -20.45 -6.91 2.15
N ASP A 142 -20.47 -6.37 0.93
CA ASP A 142 -20.92 -5.01 0.67
C ASP A 142 -21.65 -4.92 -0.68
N ARG A 143 -22.59 -3.99 -0.76
CA ARG A 143 -23.25 -3.59 -2.00
C ARG A 143 -23.50 -2.09 -1.94
N SER A 144 -22.81 -1.35 -2.79
CA SER A 144 -22.95 0.10 -2.92
C SER A 144 -23.43 0.48 -4.31
N GLU A 145 -24.09 1.62 -4.41
CA GLU A 145 -24.59 2.17 -5.66
C GLU A 145 -24.32 3.66 -5.68
N GLY A 146 -23.76 4.17 -6.77
CA GLY A 146 -23.38 5.57 -6.85
C GLY A 146 -23.06 6.05 -8.26
N GLY A 147 -23.14 7.36 -8.45
CA GLY A 147 -22.81 8.03 -9.71
C GLY A 147 -21.33 8.41 -9.86
N GLN A 148 -20.54 8.24 -8.80
CA GLN A 148 -19.10 8.42 -8.85
C GLN A 148 -18.46 7.11 -9.30
N LEU A 149 -17.64 7.18 -10.35
CA LEU A 149 -16.81 6.06 -10.75
C LEU A 149 -15.74 5.81 -9.69
N VAL A 150 -15.59 4.55 -9.30
CA VAL A 150 -14.59 4.11 -8.33
C VAL A 150 -13.83 2.91 -8.88
N PHE A 151 -12.56 2.82 -8.51
CA PHE A 151 -11.64 1.80 -8.99
C PHE A 151 -11.12 1.02 -7.78
N PHE A 152 -11.35 -0.29 -7.79
CA PHE A 152 -10.92 -1.15 -6.69
C PHE A 152 -9.57 -1.80 -7.00
N SER A 153 -8.75 -1.96 -5.96
CA SER A 153 -7.50 -2.71 -6.07
C SER A 153 -7.21 -3.44 -4.77
N VAL A 154 -6.59 -4.61 -4.86
CA VAL A 154 -6.27 -5.47 -3.72
C VAL A 154 -4.87 -6.05 -3.89
N GLY A 155 -4.17 -6.21 -2.78
CA GLY A 155 -2.85 -6.83 -2.75
C GLY A 155 -2.41 -7.09 -1.32
N GLN A 156 -1.14 -7.46 -1.15
CA GLN A 156 -0.60 -7.70 0.18
C GLN A 156 -0.65 -6.42 1.01
N GLY A 157 -1.38 -6.45 2.13
CA GLY A 157 -1.43 -5.35 3.09
C GLY A 157 -2.48 -4.28 2.80
N TYR A 158 -3.14 -4.29 1.63
CA TYR A 158 -4.02 -3.19 1.22
C TYR A 158 -5.24 -3.65 0.43
N PHE A 159 -6.37 -2.98 0.72
CA PHE A 159 -7.51 -2.89 -0.18
C PHE A 159 -7.82 -1.41 -0.42
N VAL A 160 -8.01 -1.04 -1.68
CA VAL A 160 -8.09 0.35 -2.12
C VAL A 160 -9.38 0.57 -2.91
N GLN A 161 -10.05 1.68 -2.62
CA GLN A 161 -11.11 2.26 -3.44
C GLN A 161 -10.67 3.67 -3.88
N ALA A 162 -10.11 3.77 -5.08
CA ALA A 162 -9.70 5.02 -5.69
C ALA A 162 -10.86 5.71 -6.43
N TRP A 163 -10.83 7.03 -6.47
CA TRP A 163 -11.91 7.85 -7.03
C TRP A 163 -11.67 8.31 -8.48
N ASP A 164 -10.51 7.97 -9.03
CA ASP A 164 -10.10 8.25 -10.39
C ASP A 164 -9.02 7.24 -10.84
N GLU A 165 -8.90 7.07 -12.15
CA GLU A 165 -8.00 6.08 -12.77
C GLU A 165 -6.53 6.39 -12.45
N LYS A 166 -6.14 7.67 -12.46
CA LYS A 166 -4.76 8.08 -12.18
C LYS A 166 -4.35 7.72 -10.76
N THR A 167 -5.22 7.93 -9.78
CA THR A 167 -4.99 7.51 -8.39
C THR A 167 -4.93 5.99 -8.28
N SER A 168 -5.81 5.27 -8.97
CA SER A 168 -5.79 3.80 -8.99
C SER A 168 -4.45 3.27 -9.53
N ASP A 169 -3.99 3.78 -10.67
CA ASP A 169 -2.73 3.36 -11.28
C ASP A 169 -1.53 3.67 -10.39
N ALA A 170 -1.49 4.86 -9.77
CA ALA A 170 -0.44 5.23 -8.84
C ALA A 170 -0.33 4.25 -7.66
N LEU A 171 -1.46 3.88 -7.08
CA LEU A 171 -1.51 2.96 -5.94
C LEU A 171 -1.20 1.51 -6.35
N ARG A 172 -1.74 1.05 -7.49
CA ARG A 172 -1.45 -0.28 -8.02
C ARG A 172 0.03 -0.47 -8.30
N GLN A 173 0.66 0.46 -9.01
CA GLN A 173 2.08 0.41 -9.31
C GLN A 173 2.94 0.59 -8.05
N GLY A 174 2.55 1.51 -7.18
CA GLY A 174 3.33 1.87 -6.01
C GLY A 174 3.29 0.85 -4.88
N LEU A 175 2.22 0.07 -4.76
CA LEU A 175 1.99 -0.90 -3.69
C LEU A 175 1.93 -2.35 -4.20
N GLY A 176 2.02 -2.57 -5.52
CA GLY A 176 1.91 -3.91 -6.12
C GLY A 176 0.50 -4.49 -5.97
N LEU A 177 -0.53 -3.70 -6.31
CA LEU A 177 -1.93 -4.10 -6.22
C LEU A 177 -2.50 -4.43 -7.60
N ASP A 178 -3.45 -5.35 -7.61
CA ASP A 178 -4.18 -5.76 -8.79
C ASP A 178 -5.64 -5.37 -8.71
N ALA A 179 -6.28 -5.23 -9.87
CA ALA A 179 -7.73 -5.11 -9.92
C ALA A 179 -8.35 -6.44 -9.46
N PRO A 180 -9.29 -6.43 -8.49
CA PRO A 180 -9.95 -7.65 -8.06
C PRO A 180 -10.80 -8.21 -9.21
N PRO A 181 -10.88 -9.53 -9.37
CA PRO A 181 -11.74 -10.12 -10.38
C PRO A 181 -13.23 -9.88 -10.05
N CYS A 182 -14.04 -9.96 -11.10
CA CYS A 182 -15.40 -10.48 -10.99
C CYS A 182 -15.36 -11.88 -11.61
#